data_AF-A0A1H8YES8-F1
#
_entry.id   AF-A0A1H8YES8-F1
#
_cell.length_a   1.000
_cell.length_b   1.000
_cell.length_c   1.000
_cell.angle_alpha   90.00
_cell.angle_beta   90.00
_cell.angle_gamma   90.00
#
_symmetry.space_group_name_H-M   'P 1'
#
loop_
_entity.id
_entity.type
_entity.pdbx_description
1 polymer ?
#
loop_
_entity_poly.entity_id
_entity_poly.type
_entity_poly.pdbx_seq_one_letter_code
_entity_poly.pdbx_strand_id
1 'polypeptide(L)'
;MFVKLYDRLDLSRARLDDVLTVPANRTRALDVAQDRHLPRQALTRATTREGFWVYVFQLRADVQLGTVTLAGAQPGPENVITLPVRQLDHYTTPGMPLSEMVGLLAAVAEDYPPTALTAVLADSLTKVLDLWADARRNGRPTIDIRDLDRAVTSEFAPAVRAWRTGDAFPRPRLADAAWPEPIPR
;
A
#
# COMPACT_ATOMS: atom_id res chain seq x y z
N MET A 1 -25.77 -11.94 9.24
CA MET A 1 -24.92 -10.76 9.48
C MET A 1 -23.55 -11.04 8.86
N PHE A 2 -23.18 -10.37 7.77
CA PHE A 2 -21.88 -10.59 7.12
C PHE A 2 -20.80 -9.95 7.98
N VAL A 3 -19.89 -10.77 8.53
CA VAL A 3 -18.71 -10.27 9.23
C VAL A 3 -17.79 -9.66 8.18
N LYS A 4 -17.66 -8.33 8.17
CA LYS A 4 -16.70 -7.65 7.30
C LYS A 4 -15.31 -7.86 7.87
N LEU A 5 -14.41 -8.37 7.02
CA LEU A 5 -12.99 -8.51 7.32
C LEU A 5 -12.21 -7.61 6.37
N TYR A 6 -11.11 -7.05 6.85
CA TYR A 6 -10.23 -6.25 6.01
C TYR A 6 -9.15 -7.17 5.42
N ASP A 7 -8.76 -6.91 4.17
CA ASP A 7 -7.72 -7.68 3.50
C ASP A 7 -6.34 -7.45 4.12
N ARG A 8 -6.13 -6.24 4.66
CA ARG A 8 -4.91 -5.82 5.34
C ARG A 8 -5.26 -4.89 6.51
N LEU A 9 -4.37 -4.80 7.49
CA LEU A 9 -4.46 -3.87 8.60
C LEU A 9 -3.14 -3.10 8.74
N ASP A 10 -3.23 -1.83 9.10
CA ASP A 10 -2.10 -1.08 9.60
C ASP A 10 -2.25 -0.96 11.12
N LEU A 11 -1.40 -1.70 11.83
CA LEU A 11 -1.33 -1.75 13.28
C LEU A 11 -0.08 -1.02 13.79
N SER A 12 0.51 -0.13 12.98
CA SER A 12 1.72 0.63 13.33
C SER A 12 1.58 1.49 14.57
N ARG A 13 0.34 1.86 14.92
CA ARG A 13 0.01 2.65 16.12
C ARG A 13 -0.59 1.83 17.26
N ALA A 14 -0.86 0.55 17.04
CA ALA A 14 -1.46 -0.32 18.06
C ALA A 14 -0.37 -0.95 18.94
N ARG A 15 -0.69 -1.16 20.23
CA ARG A 15 0.08 -2.06 21.09
C ARG A 15 -0.41 -3.48 20.83
N LEU A 16 0.51 -4.41 20.57
CA LEU A 16 0.20 -5.77 20.13
C LEU A 16 0.56 -6.84 21.16
N ASP A 17 0.95 -6.44 22.37
CA ASP A 17 1.46 -7.34 23.41
C ASP A 17 0.46 -8.45 23.76
N ASP A 18 -0.83 -8.13 23.73
CA ASP A 18 -1.92 -9.06 24.04
C ASP A 18 -2.60 -9.65 22.81
N VAL A 19 -2.12 -9.35 21.60
CA VAL A 19 -2.70 -9.77 20.32
C VAL A 19 -1.96 -10.99 19.80
N LEU A 20 -2.69 -11.98 19.28
CA LEU A 20 -2.08 -13.10 18.57
C LEU A 20 -1.48 -12.62 17.26
N THR A 21 -0.16 -12.44 17.27
CA THR A 21 0.64 -12.13 16.09
C THR A 21 1.44 -13.36 15.68
N VAL A 22 1.44 -13.65 14.38
CA VAL A 22 2.28 -14.67 13.79
C VAL A 22 3.26 -13.98 12.84
N PRO A 23 4.57 -14.28 12.87
CA PRO A 23 5.53 -13.75 11.90
C PRO A 23 5.05 -13.99 10.46
N ALA A 24 5.54 -13.23 9.47
CA ALA A 24 5.15 -13.28 8.05
C ALA A 24 5.42 -14.63 7.35
N ASN A 25 4.75 -15.69 7.81
CA ASN A 25 4.79 -17.04 7.30
C ASN A 25 3.35 -17.58 7.32
N ARG A 26 2.76 -17.66 6.13
CA ARG A 26 1.36 -18.05 5.97
C ARG A 26 1.11 -19.48 6.44
N THR A 27 2.02 -20.40 6.17
CA THR A 27 1.90 -21.80 6.58
C THR A 27 1.80 -21.89 8.10
N ARG A 28 2.75 -21.26 8.81
CA ARG A 28 2.73 -21.20 10.27
C ARG A 28 1.45 -20.55 10.81
N ALA A 29 0.96 -19.51 10.14
CA ALA A 29 -0.29 -18.87 10.55
C ALA A 29 -1.52 -19.76 10.33
N LEU A 30 -1.54 -20.60 9.29
CA LEU A 30 -2.60 -21.59 9.09
C LEU A 30 -2.53 -22.72 10.12
N ASP A 31 -1.34 -23.15 10.53
CA ASP A 31 -1.15 -24.12 11.61
C ASP A 31 -1.69 -23.56 12.94
N VAL A 32 -1.33 -22.32 13.27
CA VAL A 32 -1.86 -21.61 14.45
C VAL A 32 -3.38 -21.46 14.37
N ALA A 33 -3.93 -21.20 13.17
CA ALA A 33 -5.38 -21.10 12.99
C ALA A 33 -6.06 -22.43 13.35
N GLN A 34 -5.48 -23.55 12.90
CA GLN A 34 -5.98 -24.88 13.20
C GLN A 34 -5.88 -25.19 14.70
N ASP A 35 -4.72 -24.96 15.31
CA ASP A 35 -4.49 -25.22 16.74
C ASP A 35 -5.43 -24.40 17.64
N ARG A 36 -5.68 -23.14 17.26
CA ARG A 36 -6.53 -22.21 18.00
C ARG A 36 -8.01 -22.30 17.60
N HIS A 37 -8.38 -23.23 16.71
CA HIS A 37 -9.74 -23.37 16.18
C HIS A 37 -10.30 -22.05 15.61
N LEU A 38 -9.41 -21.24 15.03
CA LEU A 38 -9.74 -19.96 14.41
C LEU A 38 -10.09 -20.18 12.94
N PRO A 39 -11.11 -19.48 12.42
CA PRO A 39 -11.51 -19.64 11.03
C PRO A 39 -10.40 -19.11 10.11
N ARG A 40 -10.02 -19.89 9.10
CA ARG A 40 -8.95 -19.52 8.15
C ARG A 40 -9.19 -18.19 7.45
N GLN A 41 -10.46 -17.83 7.23
CA GLN A 41 -10.89 -16.57 6.64
C GLN A 41 -10.62 -15.35 7.54
N ALA A 42 -10.44 -15.53 8.86
CA ALA A 42 -10.04 -14.46 9.78
C ALA A 42 -8.56 -14.08 9.65
N LEU A 43 -7.76 -14.82 8.87
CA LEU A 43 -6.34 -14.55 8.73
C LEU A 43 -6.11 -13.28 7.90
N THR A 44 -5.64 -12.23 8.56
CA THR A 44 -5.42 -10.91 7.96
C THR A 44 -3.95 -10.51 8.07
N ARG A 45 -3.41 -9.89 7.03
CA ARG A 45 -2.03 -9.38 7.04
C ARG A 45 -1.99 -8.01 7.72
N ALA A 46 -1.05 -7.78 8.62
CA ALA A 46 -0.91 -6.51 9.33
C ALA A 46 0.51 -5.93 9.27
N THR A 47 0.64 -4.61 9.22
CA THR A 47 1.92 -3.89 9.42
C THR A 47 2.07 -3.54 10.89
N THR A 48 3.26 -3.75 11.48
CA THR A 48 3.57 -3.38 12.86
C THR A 48 4.24 -2.00 12.95
N ARG A 49 4.45 -1.50 14.17
CA ARG A 49 5.12 -0.22 14.44
C ARG A 49 6.54 -0.15 13.85
N GLU A 50 7.21 -1.29 13.77
CA GLU A 50 8.58 -1.42 13.27
C GLU A 50 8.64 -1.55 11.74
N GLY A 51 7.49 -1.52 11.05
CA GLY A 51 7.42 -1.65 9.59
C GLY A 51 7.47 -3.10 9.10
N PHE A 52 7.49 -4.08 10.00
CA PHE A 52 7.42 -5.49 9.64
C PHE A 52 5.98 -5.93 9.38
N TRP A 53 5.85 -6.97 8.55
CA TRP A 53 4.58 -7.62 8.30
C TRP A 53 4.38 -8.80 9.24
N VAL A 54 3.17 -8.95 9.74
CA VAL A 54 2.71 -10.09 10.55
C VAL A 54 1.36 -10.58 10.04
N TYR A 55 0.95 -11.75 10.50
CA TYR A 55 -0.43 -12.22 10.41
C TYR A 55 -1.12 -12.05 11.75
N VAL A 56 -2.37 -11.62 11.70
CA VAL A 56 -3.30 -11.52 12.83
C VAL A 56 -4.61 -12.19 12.47
N PHE A 57 -5.45 -12.45 13.47
CA PHE A 57 -6.77 -13.07 13.27
C PHE A 57 -7.87 -12.07 13.57
N GLN A 58 -8.49 -11.55 12.53
CA GLN A 58 -9.60 -10.62 12.62
C GLN A 58 -10.92 -11.37 12.83
N LEU A 59 -11.51 -11.20 14.01
CA LEU A 59 -12.77 -11.84 14.38
C LEU A 59 -13.97 -11.00 13.95
N ARG A 60 -13.86 -9.67 14.07
CA ARG A 60 -14.90 -8.71 13.69
C ARG A 60 -14.28 -7.38 13.23
N ALA A 61 -15.06 -6.61 12.50
CA ALA A 61 -14.79 -5.21 12.23
C ALA A 61 -16.06 -4.39 12.46
N ASP A 62 -15.89 -3.21 13.04
CA ASP A 62 -16.89 -2.15 13.00
C ASP A 62 -16.36 -1.01 12.14
N VAL A 63 -16.97 -0.84 10.98
CA VAL A 63 -16.59 0.21 10.02
C VAL A 63 -17.02 1.58 10.51
N GLN A 64 -18.15 1.68 11.22
CA GLN A 64 -18.66 2.97 11.69
C GLN A 64 -17.77 3.52 12.81
N LEU A 65 -17.29 2.64 13.68
CA LEU A 65 -16.40 2.98 14.78
C LEU A 65 -14.91 2.93 14.38
N GLY A 66 -14.59 2.41 13.19
CA GLY A 66 -13.21 2.19 12.76
C GLY A 66 -12.46 1.23 13.67
N THR A 67 -13.12 0.21 14.21
CA THR A 67 -12.51 -0.76 15.13
C THR A 67 -12.41 -2.14 14.52
N VAL A 68 -11.42 -2.90 14.96
CA VAL A 68 -11.26 -4.33 14.65
C VAL A 68 -11.10 -5.12 15.92
N THR A 69 -11.77 -6.26 15.98
CA THR A 69 -11.60 -7.23 17.06
C THR A 69 -10.63 -8.29 16.59
N LEU A 70 -9.49 -8.42 17.26
CA LEU A 70 -8.46 -9.41 16.97
C LEU A 70 -8.43 -10.50 18.04
N ALA A 71 -8.05 -11.72 17.66
CA ALA A 71 -7.78 -12.79 18.62
C ALA A 71 -6.62 -12.42 19.54
N GLY A 72 -6.77 -12.69 20.84
CA GLY A 72 -5.73 -12.46 21.82
C GLY A 72 -4.62 -13.52 21.81
N ALA A 73 -3.46 -13.15 22.36
CA ALA A 73 -2.29 -14.01 22.45
C ALA A 73 -2.60 -15.32 23.20
N GLN A 74 -3.52 -15.28 24.18
CA GLN A 74 -4.06 -16.45 24.86
C GLN A 74 -5.46 -16.82 24.32
N PRO A 75 -5.90 -18.09 24.44
CA PRO A 75 -7.26 -18.49 24.05
C PRO A 75 -8.32 -17.79 24.92
N GLY A 76 -9.36 -17.23 24.30
CA GLY A 76 -10.47 -16.59 24.99
C GLY A 76 -10.49 -15.06 24.88
N PRO A 77 -9.42 -14.33 25.28
CA PRO A 77 -9.35 -12.89 25.13
C PRO A 77 -9.51 -12.42 23.68
N GLU A 78 -10.34 -11.42 23.49
CA GLU A 78 -10.46 -10.66 22.25
C GLU A 78 -9.94 -9.23 22.51
N ASN A 79 -9.20 -8.68 21.55
CA ASN A 79 -8.64 -7.34 21.66
C ASN A 79 -9.30 -6.42 20.64
N VAL A 80 -9.94 -5.36 21.11
CA VAL A 80 -10.53 -4.33 20.25
C VAL A 80 -9.48 -3.26 20.00
N ILE A 81 -9.15 -3.04 18.73
CA ILE A 81 -8.20 -2.03 18.29
C ILE A 81 -8.93 -0.99 17.45
N THR A 82 -8.74 0.28 17.80
CA THR A 82 -9.17 1.40 16.97
C THR A 82 -8.14 1.65 15.87
N LEU A 83 -8.57 1.57 14.62
CA LEU A 83 -7.75 1.90 13.47
C LEU A 83 -7.56 3.42 13.36
N PRO A 84 -6.43 3.91 12.84
CA PRO A 84 -6.22 5.34 12.67
C PRO A 84 -7.28 5.96 11.75
N VAL A 85 -7.95 7.04 12.20
CA VAL A 85 -9.07 7.70 11.48
C VAL A 85 -8.74 8.06 10.03
N ARG A 86 -7.47 8.42 9.72
CA ARG A 86 -7.01 8.74 8.35
C ARG A 86 -6.94 7.54 7.39
N GLN A 87 -7.22 6.33 7.88
CA GLN A 87 -7.19 5.10 7.08
C GLN A 87 -8.57 4.48 6.90
N LEU A 88 -9.60 5.01 7.56
CA LEU A 88 -10.97 4.56 7.31
C LEU A 88 -11.30 4.67 5.83
N ASP A 89 -10.93 5.77 5.17
CA ASP A 89 -11.04 5.92 3.71
C ASP A 89 -10.25 4.85 2.92
N HIS A 90 -9.10 4.41 3.43
CA HIS A 90 -8.33 3.30 2.83
C HIS A 90 -9.05 1.93 2.93
N TYR A 91 -10.01 1.81 3.83
CA TYR A 91 -10.79 0.60 4.11
C TYR A 91 -12.27 0.68 3.66
N THR A 92 -12.76 1.89 3.36
CA THR A 92 -14.15 2.18 2.95
C THR A 92 -14.24 2.68 1.52
N THR A 93 -13.22 3.39 1.03
CA THR A 93 -13.12 3.79 -0.37
C THR A 93 -12.42 2.67 -1.13
N PRO A 94 -13.05 2.07 -2.16
CA PRO A 94 -12.32 1.27 -3.12
C PRO A 94 -11.16 2.15 -3.62
N GLY A 95 -9.91 1.68 -3.48
CA GLY A 95 -8.79 2.38 -4.11
C GLY A 95 -9.13 2.63 -5.59
N MET A 96 -8.70 3.77 -6.11
CA MET A 96 -8.93 4.14 -7.51
C MET A 96 -8.64 2.93 -8.42
N PRO A 97 -9.58 2.51 -9.29
CA PRO A 97 -9.35 1.43 -10.23
C PRO A 97 -8.01 1.58 -10.91
N LEU A 98 -7.26 0.49 -11.08
CA LEU A 98 -5.92 0.57 -11.65
C LEU A 98 -5.92 1.21 -13.04
N SER A 99 -6.99 1.04 -13.81
CA SER A 99 -7.22 1.73 -15.09
C SER A 99 -7.32 3.25 -14.96
N GLU A 100 -7.99 3.75 -13.91
CA GLU A 100 -8.10 5.18 -13.63
C GLU A 100 -6.78 5.76 -13.13
N MET A 101 -6.03 5.01 -12.32
CA MET A 101 -4.69 5.43 -11.86
C MET A 101 -3.68 5.51 -13.02
N VAL A 102 -3.71 4.55 -13.94
CA VAL A 102 -2.88 4.59 -15.17
C VAL A 102 -3.24 5.81 -16.01
N GLY A 103 -4.53 6.11 -16.18
CA GLY A 103 -4.98 7.31 -16.89
C GLY A 103 -4.52 8.61 -16.24
N LEU A 104 -4.58 8.70 -14.90
CA LEU A 104 -4.08 9.84 -14.15
C LEU A 104 -2.57 10.04 -14.32
N LEU A 105 -1.79 8.96 -14.21
CA LEU A 105 -0.33 9.04 -14.38
C LEU A 105 0.06 9.42 -15.81
N ALA A 106 -0.66 8.93 -16.81
CA ALA A 106 -0.47 9.35 -18.21
C ALA A 106 -0.75 10.84 -18.39
N ALA A 107 -1.86 11.35 -17.86
CA ALA A 107 -2.17 12.78 -17.90
C ALA A 107 -1.09 13.64 -17.20
N VAL A 108 -0.60 13.18 -16.04
CA VAL A 108 0.51 13.85 -15.32
C VAL A 108 1.82 13.80 -16.13
N ALA A 109 2.08 12.72 -16.87
CA ALA A 109 3.28 12.68 -17.73
C ALA A 109 3.16 13.66 -18.92
N GLU A 110 1.97 13.78 -19.52
CA GLU A 110 1.69 14.69 -20.64
C GLU A 110 1.79 16.18 -20.25
N ASP A 111 1.47 16.52 -19.01
CA ASP A 111 1.55 17.90 -18.49
C ASP A 111 2.98 18.41 -18.30
N TYR A 112 3.99 17.54 -18.38
CA TYR A 112 5.39 17.90 -18.16
C TYR A 112 6.27 17.51 -19.35
N PRO A 113 7.39 18.22 -19.59
CA PRO A 113 8.38 17.78 -20.55
C PRO A 113 8.84 16.33 -20.24
N PRO A 114 9.09 15.47 -21.25
CA PRO A 114 9.49 14.07 -21.03
C PRO A 114 10.77 13.92 -20.17
N THR A 115 11.60 14.97 -20.16
CA THR A 115 12.84 15.03 -19.38
C THR A 115 12.63 15.56 -17.96
N ALA A 116 11.40 15.93 -17.56
CA ALA A 116 11.11 16.39 -16.21
C ALA A 116 11.00 15.21 -15.25
N LEU A 117 11.50 15.38 -14.02
CA LEU A 117 11.49 14.32 -13.01
C LEU A 117 10.07 13.81 -12.72
N THR A 118 9.07 14.69 -12.79
CA THR A 118 7.66 14.35 -12.61
C THR A 118 7.15 13.40 -13.70
N ALA A 119 7.47 13.66 -14.97
CA ALA A 119 7.10 12.80 -16.09
C ALA A 119 7.79 11.43 -15.98
N VAL A 120 9.10 11.43 -15.68
CA VAL A 120 9.88 10.20 -15.47
C VAL A 120 9.33 9.37 -14.30
N LEU A 121 8.92 10.01 -13.21
CA LEU A 121 8.30 9.34 -12.07
C LEU A 121 6.93 8.76 -12.43
N ALA A 122 6.11 9.51 -13.16
CA ALA A 122 4.78 9.05 -13.60
C ALA A 122 4.89 7.84 -14.53
N ASP A 123 5.80 7.87 -15.51
CA ASP A 123 6.08 6.74 -16.40
C ASP A 123 6.59 5.51 -15.64
N SER A 124 7.50 5.72 -14.69
CA SER A 124 8.02 4.63 -13.86
C SER A 124 6.92 3.98 -13.01
N LEU A 125 6.05 4.78 -12.39
CA LEU A 125 4.92 4.28 -11.61
C LEU A 125 3.92 3.52 -12.50
N THR A 126 3.66 3.97 -13.72
CA THR A 126 2.83 3.25 -14.69
C THR A 126 3.40 1.86 -15.00
N LYS A 127 4.72 1.75 -15.25
CA LYS A 127 5.38 0.45 -15.50
C LYS A 127 5.29 -0.49 -14.30
N VAL A 128 5.39 0.04 -13.07
CA VAL A 128 5.23 -0.76 -11.85
C VAL A 128 3.79 -1.27 -11.71
N LEU A 129 2.79 -0.44 -12.03
CA LEU A 129 1.39 -0.85 -12.02
C LEU A 129 1.09 -1.91 -13.08
N ASP A 130 1.68 -1.80 -14.27
CA ASP A 130 1.55 -2.80 -15.33
C ASP A 130 2.18 -4.14 -14.94
N LEU A 131 3.37 -4.13 -14.35
CA LEU A 131 4.00 -5.34 -13.79
C LEU A 131 3.13 -5.99 -12.72
N TRP A 132 2.50 -5.19 -11.86
CA TRP A 132 1.61 -5.69 -10.83
C TRP A 132 0.31 -6.25 -11.41
N ALA A 133 -0.28 -5.58 -12.39
CA ALA A 133 -1.48 -6.03 -13.09
C ALA A 133 -1.23 -7.35 -13.84
N ASP A 134 -0.09 -7.46 -14.51
CA ASP A 134 0.30 -8.68 -15.22
C ASP A 134 0.57 -9.86 -14.26
N ALA A 135 1.32 -9.62 -13.17
CA ALA A 135 1.53 -10.63 -12.13
C ALA A 135 0.20 -11.15 -11.57
N ARG A 136 -0.76 -10.24 -11.32
CA ARG A 136 -2.10 -10.59 -10.82
C ARG A 136 -2.91 -11.38 -11.83
N ARG A 137 -2.92 -10.99 -13.12
CA ARG A 137 -3.57 -11.75 -14.21
C ARG A 137 -3.01 -13.16 -14.34
N ASN A 138 -1.71 -13.32 -14.09
CA ASN A 138 -1.01 -14.59 -14.14
C ASN A 138 -1.01 -15.36 -12.81
N GLY A 139 -1.83 -14.95 -11.82
CA GLY A 139 -1.97 -15.64 -10.54
C GLY A 139 -0.74 -15.60 -9.63
N ARG A 140 0.22 -14.71 -9.91
CA ARG A 140 1.44 -14.54 -9.10
C ARG A 140 1.17 -13.53 -7.98
N PRO A 141 1.32 -13.92 -6.70
CA PRO A 141 1.03 -13.05 -5.56
C PRO A 141 2.17 -12.05 -5.26
N THR A 142 3.29 -12.16 -5.96
CA THR A 142 4.52 -11.38 -5.73
C THR A 142 5.16 -10.99 -7.06
N ILE A 143 5.79 -9.83 -7.09
CA ILE A 143 6.67 -9.38 -8.18
C ILE A 143 8.11 -9.60 -7.70
N ASP A 144 9.00 -10.08 -8.59
CA ASP A 144 10.43 -10.14 -8.30
C ASP A 144 10.96 -8.72 -8.13
N ILE A 145 11.71 -8.47 -7.06
CA ILE A 145 12.31 -7.17 -6.79
C ILE A 145 13.26 -6.73 -7.91
N ARG A 146 13.86 -7.67 -8.65
CA ARG A 146 14.71 -7.39 -9.82
C ARG A 146 13.94 -6.81 -10.99
N ASP A 147 12.71 -7.26 -11.21
CA ASP A 147 11.84 -6.73 -12.26
C ASP A 147 11.34 -5.33 -11.91
N LEU A 148 11.05 -5.11 -10.61
CA LEU A 148 10.73 -3.79 -10.07
C LEU A 148 11.93 -2.83 -10.20
N ASP A 149 13.11 -3.26 -9.78
CA ASP A 149 14.35 -2.48 -9.86
C ASP A 149 14.69 -2.14 -11.31
N ARG A 150 14.48 -3.07 -12.24
CA ARG A 150 14.68 -2.81 -13.67
C ARG A 150 13.70 -1.76 -14.21
N ALA A 151 12.42 -1.85 -13.85
CA ALA A 151 11.38 -0.92 -14.30
C ALA A 151 11.55 0.50 -13.75
N VAL A 152 12.11 0.63 -12.54
CA VAL A 152 12.43 1.93 -11.95
C VAL A 152 13.75 2.46 -12.51
N THR A 153 14.81 1.66 -12.46
CA THR A 153 16.15 2.11 -12.84
C THR A 153 16.28 2.45 -14.32
N SER A 154 15.51 1.80 -15.22
CA SER A 154 15.52 2.15 -16.64
C SER A 154 15.09 3.59 -16.90
N GLU A 155 14.04 4.05 -16.20
CA GLU A 155 13.49 5.40 -16.36
C GLU A 155 14.35 6.45 -15.68
N PHE A 156 14.88 6.13 -14.49
CA PHE A 156 15.68 7.07 -13.72
C PHE A 156 17.15 7.13 -14.16
N ALA A 157 17.66 6.20 -14.97
CA ALA A 157 19.08 6.20 -15.36
C ALA A 157 19.55 7.48 -16.08
N PRO A 158 18.77 8.12 -16.98
CA PRO A 158 19.12 9.43 -17.54
C PRO A 158 19.11 10.54 -16.48
N ALA A 159 18.10 10.52 -15.59
CA ALA A 159 17.95 11.50 -14.52
C ALA A 159 19.10 11.46 -13.50
N VAL A 160 19.44 10.25 -13.05
CA VAL A 160 20.55 10.00 -12.12
C VAL A 160 21.89 10.35 -12.75
N ARG A 161 22.06 10.13 -14.06
CA ARG A 161 23.26 10.56 -14.80
C ARG A 161 23.38 12.07 -14.83
N ALA A 162 22.33 12.79 -15.23
CA ALA A 162 22.32 14.26 -15.24
C ALA A 162 22.61 14.85 -13.84
N TRP A 163 22.02 14.27 -12.79
CA TRP A 163 22.30 14.68 -11.41
C TRP A 163 23.76 14.43 -11.00
N ARG A 164 24.36 13.31 -11.43
CA ARG A 164 25.76 12.98 -11.15
C ARG A 164 26.77 13.83 -11.94
N THR A 165 26.43 14.26 -13.16
CA THR A 165 27.32 15.06 -14.00
C THR A 165 27.22 16.56 -13.73
N GLY A 166 26.25 17.00 -12.92
CA GLY A 166 26.01 18.41 -12.62
C GLY A 166 25.32 19.15 -13.77
N ASP A 167 24.84 18.43 -14.77
CA ASP A 167 23.99 18.99 -15.82
C ASP A 167 22.65 19.37 -15.20
N ALA A 168 22.29 20.66 -15.30
CA ALA A 168 21.02 21.13 -14.78
C ALA A 168 19.89 20.35 -15.45
N PHE A 169 19.08 19.66 -14.64
CA PHE A 169 17.80 19.14 -15.09
C PHE A 169 17.06 20.30 -15.76
N PRO A 170 16.54 20.14 -16.99
CA PRO A 170 15.80 21.21 -17.64
C PRO A 170 14.66 21.58 -16.71
N ARG A 171 14.72 22.81 -16.16
CA ARG A 171 13.63 23.34 -15.35
C ARG A 171 12.40 23.32 -16.25
N PRO A 172 11.29 22.69 -15.84
CA PRO A 172 10.07 22.83 -16.60
C PRO A 172 9.79 24.33 -16.68
N ARG A 173 9.74 24.86 -17.90
CA ARG A 173 8.96 26.08 -18.12
C ARG A 173 7.54 25.65 -17.79
N LEU A 174 7.10 25.92 -16.57
CA LEU A 174 5.68 25.94 -16.26
C LEU A 174 5.06 26.77 -17.38
N ALA A 175 4.22 26.14 -18.20
CA ALA A 175 3.33 26.88 -19.07
C ALA A 175 2.62 27.91 -18.17
N ASP A 176 2.37 29.10 -18.71
CA ASP A 176 1.90 30.31 -18.02
C ASP A 176 0.51 30.20 -17.31
N ALA A 177 0.16 29.03 -16.76
CA ALA A 177 -0.92 28.85 -15.82
C ALA A 177 -0.44 29.34 -14.44
N ALA A 178 -0.77 30.60 -14.17
CA ALA A 178 -0.70 31.19 -12.85
C ALA A 178 -1.21 30.20 -11.79
N TRP A 179 -0.37 29.88 -10.81
CA TRP A 179 -0.83 29.28 -9.56
C TRP A 179 -1.97 30.15 -9.01
N PRO A 180 -3.14 29.60 -8.64
CA PRO A 180 -4.15 30.39 -7.95
C PRO A 180 -3.52 30.94 -6.68
N GLU A 181 -3.55 32.26 -6.51
CA GLU A 181 -3.00 32.91 -5.33
C GLU A 181 -3.64 32.30 -4.06
N PRO A 182 -2.84 32.09 -3.01
CA PRO A 182 -3.35 31.54 -1.76
C PRO A 182 -4.44 32.47 -1.22
N ILE A 183 -5.64 31.92 -1.02
CA ILE A 183 -6.76 32.64 -0.41
C ILE A 183 -6.29 33.15 0.97
N PRO A 184 -6.29 34.47 1.21
CA PRO A 184 -5.92 35.01 2.50
C PRO A 184 -6.91 34.55 3.57
N ARG A 185 -6.36 34.18 4.73
CA ARG A 185 -7.11 33.73 5.92
C ARG A 185 -7.99 34.82 6.51
#